data_AF-A0A7C6IXV8-F1
#
_entry.id   AF-A0A7C6IXV8-F1
#
_cell.length_a   1.000
_cell.length_b   1.000
_cell.length_c   1.000
_cell.angle_alpha   90.00
_cell.angle_beta   90.00
_cell.angle_gamma   90.00
#
_symmetry.space_group_name_H-M   'P 1'
#
loop_
_entity.id
_entity.type
_entity.pdbx_description
1 polymer ?
#
loop_
_entity_poly.entity_id
_entity_poly.type
_entity_poly.pdbx_seq_one_letter_code
_entity_poly.pdbx_strand_id
1 'polypeptide(L)'
;MSRQYLRSRTMQIQSENIKIVYHLYFNNTQYSIECYREGHDYSNPNNYSVSNDFTDDEGVAVDFLHRVAKGKVSPVHINDLVKDYIEKLY
;
A
#
# COMPACT_ATOMS: atom_id res chain seq x y z
N MET A 1 10.03 -11.31 13.53
CA MET A 1 9.49 -12.37 12.64
C MET A 1 9.48 -11.82 11.23
N SER A 2 10.28 -12.37 10.31
CA SER A 2 10.24 -11.99 8.90
C SER A 2 8.99 -12.60 8.26
N ARG A 3 7.98 -11.78 7.94
CA ARG A 3 6.83 -12.23 7.14
C ARG A 3 7.34 -12.53 5.73
N GLN A 4 7.32 -13.81 5.33
CA GLN A 4 7.57 -14.21 3.95
C GLN A 4 6.24 -14.19 3.19
N TYR A 5 6.19 -13.42 2.11
CA TYR A 5 5.04 -13.37 1.20
C TYR A 5 5.39 -14.11 -0.09
N LEU A 6 4.41 -14.80 -0.67
CA LEU A 6 4.58 -15.56 -1.92
C LEU A 6 5.01 -14.67 -3.09
N ARG A 7 4.44 -13.46 -3.14
CA ARG A 7 4.82 -12.38 -4.05
C ARG A 7 4.70 -11.07 -3.30
N SER A 8 5.68 -10.18 -3.45
CA SER A 8 5.62 -8.85 -2.88
C SER A 8 6.39 -7.84 -3.73
N ARG A 9 5.95 -6.59 -3.70
CA ARG A 9 6.64 -5.45 -4.32
C ARG A 9 6.65 -4.29 -3.35
N THR A 10 7.79 -3.63 -3.25
CA THR A 10 7.96 -2.47 -2.39
C THR A 10 8.40 -1.28 -3.21
N MET A 11 7.70 -0.17 -3.05
CA MET A 11 8.09 1.14 -3.58
C MET A 11 8.36 2.09 -2.43
N GLN A 12 9.41 2.89 -2.55
CA GLN A 12 9.82 3.83 -1.51
C GLN A 12 9.99 5.20 -2.16
N ILE A 13 9.37 6.21 -1.54
CA ILE A 13 9.49 7.59 -1.98
C ILE A 13 10.09 8.39 -0.84
N GLN A 14 11.23 9.04 -1.12
CA GLN A 14 11.90 9.93 -0.19
C GLN A 14 11.56 11.38 -0.55
N SER A 15 11.09 12.15 0.43
CA SER A 15 10.79 13.57 0.27
C SER A 15 11.26 14.32 1.51
N GLU A 16 12.23 15.22 1.33
CA GLU A 16 12.84 16.09 2.35
C GLU A 16 13.30 15.35 3.62
N ASN A 17 12.37 15.02 4.53
CA ASN A 17 12.64 14.32 5.80
C ASN A 17 11.71 13.12 6.06
N ILE A 18 10.86 12.76 5.10
CA ILE A 18 9.88 11.68 5.24
C ILE A 18 10.13 10.67 4.14
N LYS A 19 10.24 9.40 4.54
CA LYS A 19 10.27 8.27 3.62
C LYS A 19 8.97 7.50 3.72
N ILE A 20 8.19 7.49 2.64
CA ILE A 20 6.95 6.74 2.55
C ILE A 20 7.25 5.42 1.85
N VAL A 21 6.86 4.32 2.49
CA VAL A 21 7.02 2.97 1.97
C VAL A 21 5.64 2.44 1.62
N TYR A 22 5.49 1.95 0.39
CA TYR A 22 4.33 1.22 -0.08
C TYR A 22 4.76 -0.22 -0.30
N HIS A 23 4.09 -1.14 0.34
CA HIS A 23 4.40 -2.55 0.31
C HIS A 23 3.15 -3.32 -0.13
N LEU A 24 3.17 -3.75 -1.38
CA LEU A 24 2.17 -4.63 -1.97
C LEU A 24 2.59 -6.07 -1.72
N TYR A 25 1.70 -6.90 -1.19
CA TYR A 25 2.00 -8.31 -0.95
C TYR A 25 0.80 -9.19 -1.26
N PHE A 26 1.07 -10.37 -1.79
CA PHE A 26 0.09 -11.40 -2.00
C PHE A 26 -0.04 -12.24 -0.73
N ASN A 27 -1.24 -12.33 -0.19
CA ASN A 27 -1.56 -13.10 1.00
C ASN A 27 -2.83 -13.92 0.74
N ASN A 28 -2.84 -15.18 1.18
CA ASN A 28 -3.90 -16.15 0.93
C ASN A 28 -4.22 -16.30 -0.57
N THR A 29 -5.14 -15.50 -1.07
CA THR A 29 -5.66 -15.53 -2.46
C THR A 29 -5.74 -14.15 -3.10
N GLN A 30 -5.39 -13.08 -2.37
CA GLN A 30 -5.57 -11.70 -2.81
C GLN A 30 -4.34 -10.85 -2.48
N TYR A 31 -4.21 -9.74 -3.18
CA TYR A 31 -3.23 -8.70 -2.91
C TYR A 31 -3.73 -7.77 -1.82
N SER A 32 -2.80 -7.42 -0.93
CA SER A 32 -2.94 -6.42 0.11
C SER A 32 -1.90 -5.33 -0.10
N ILE A 33 -2.18 -4.12 0.38
CA ILE A 33 -1.22 -3.01 0.36
C ILE A 33 -1.08 -2.39 1.74
N GLU A 34 0.15 -2.33 2.21
CA GLU A 34 0.57 -1.65 3.42
C GLU A 34 1.32 -0.37 3.04
N CYS A 35 1.06 0.72 3.74
CA CYS A 35 1.71 2.00 3.53
C CYS A 35 2.10 2.62 4.86
N TYR A 36 3.35 3.06 4.98
CA TYR A 36 3.83 3.65 6.22
C TYR A 36 4.92 4.68 6.01
N ARG A 37 5.06 5.59 6.98
CA ARG A 37 6.17 6.54 7.08
C ARG A 37 7.28 5.91 7.89
N GLU A 38 8.42 5.62 7.27
CA GLU A 38 9.56 5.00 7.94
C GLU A 38 10.11 5.90 9.05
N GLY A 39 10.40 5.33 10.23
CA GLY A 39 10.89 6.06 11.40
C GLY A 39 9.82 6.79 12.22
N HIS A 40 8.53 6.63 11.89
CA HIS A 40 7.42 7.20 12.65
C HIS A 40 6.66 6.14 13.46
N ASP A 41 5.88 6.59 14.43
CA ASP A 41 5.00 5.72 15.23
C ASP A 41 3.82 5.19 14.39
N TYR A 42 3.77 3.86 14.23
CA TYR A 42 2.74 3.15 13.48
C TYR A 42 1.41 3.00 14.23
N SER A 43 1.35 3.37 15.52
CA SER A 43 0.07 3.47 16.23
C SER A 43 -0.79 4.64 15.73
N ASN A 44 -0.16 5.62 15.08
CA ASN A 44 -0.83 6.78 14.52
C ASN A 44 -1.33 6.49 13.09
N PRO A 45 -2.65 6.63 12.81
CA PRO A 45 -3.21 6.38 11.48
C PRO A 45 -2.66 7.31 10.38
N ASN A 46 -2.05 8.44 10.74
CA ASN A 46 -1.37 9.31 9.77
C ASN A 46 -0.06 8.73 9.25
N ASN A 47 0.53 7.79 9.97
CA ASN A 47 1.85 7.24 9.68
C ASN A 47 1.80 5.79 9.21
N TYR A 48 0.66 5.11 9.35
CA TYR A 48 0.50 3.71 8.97
C TYR A 48 -0.93 3.44 8.53
N SER A 49 -1.09 2.71 7.43
CA SER A 49 -2.36 2.13 7.01
C SER A 49 -2.13 0.85 6.24
N VAL A 50 -3.09 -0.06 6.32
CA VAL A 50 -3.10 -1.30 5.56
C VAL A 50 -4.50 -1.55 5.02
N SER A 51 -4.57 -1.87 3.73
CA SER A 51 -5.77 -2.40 3.10
C SER A 51 -5.50 -3.85 2.73
N ASN A 52 -6.25 -4.75 3.37
CA ASN A 52 -6.10 -6.18 3.14
C ASN A 52 -6.99 -6.64 1.98
N ASP A 53 -6.47 -7.62 1.25
CA ASP A 53 -7.22 -8.52 0.36
C ASP A 53 -8.16 -7.76 -0.61
N PHE A 54 -7.62 -6.75 -1.31
CA PHE A 54 -8.42 -5.81 -2.11
C PHE A 54 -8.64 -6.22 -3.57
N THR A 55 -7.80 -7.11 -4.11
CA THR A 55 -7.95 -7.65 -5.48
C THR A 55 -7.18 -8.96 -5.62
N ASP A 56 -7.66 -9.90 -6.42
CA ASP A 56 -6.91 -11.09 -6.84
C ASP A 56 -6.12 -10.87 -8.14
N ASP A 57 -6.39 -9.79 -8.86
CA ASP A 57 -5.71 -9.43 -10.11
C ASP A 57 -4.37 -8.70 -9.84
N GLU A 58 -3.25 -9.35 -10.21
CA GLU A 58 -1.90 -8.79 -10.07
C GLU A 58 -1.70 -7.49 -10.87
N GLY A 59 -2.28 -7.40 -12.08
CA GLY A 59 -2.20 -6.22 -12.93
C GLY A 59 -2.84 -5.01 -12.25
N VAL A 60 -4.07 -5.19 -11.75
CA VAL A 60 -4.79 -4.17 -10.97
C VAL A 60 -4.01 -3.76 -9.71
N ALA A 61 -3.46 -4.74 -8.98
CA ALA A 61 -2.70 -4.50 -7.76
C ALA A 61 -1.42 -3.67 -8.02
N VAL A 62 -0.67 -4.04 -9.06
CA VAL A 62 0.57 -3.36 -9.46
C VAL A 62 0.28 -1.96 -10.02
N ASP A 63 -0.79 -1.79 -10.80
CA ASP A 63 -1.22 -0.49 -11.29
C ASP A 63 -1.60 0.45 -10.14
N PHE A 64 -2.32 -0.05 -9.13
CA PHE A 64 -2.65 0.71 -7.94
C PHE A 64 -1.38 1.16 -7.20
N LEU A 65 -0.43 0.24 -6.96
CA LEU A 65 0.85 0.52 -6.32
C LEU A 65 1.59 1.67 -7.02
N HIS A 66 1.69 1.62 -8.36
CA HIS A 66 2.34 2.68 -9.13
C HIS A 66 1.60 4.02 -9.01
N ARG A 67 0.26 4.03 -9.03
CA ARG A 67 -0.55 5.24 -8.89
C ARG A 67 -0.33 5.91 -7.54
N VAL A 68 -0.41 5.16 -6.44
CA VAL A 68 -0.24 5.73 -5.09
C VAL A 68 1.20 6.19 -4.84
N ALA A 69 2.20 5.44 -5.30
CA ALA A 69 3.59 5.83 -5.17
C ALA A 69 3.90 7.10 -5.97
N LYS A 70 3.42 7.20 -7.22
CA LYS A 70 3.58 8.40 -8.06
C LYS A 70 2.89 9.62 -7.45
N GLY A 71 1.70 9.42 -6.86
CA GLY A 71 0.94 10.47 -6.18
C GLY A 71 1.51 10.89 -4.82
N LYS A 72 2.53 10.19 -4.30
CA LYS A 72 3.08 10.41 -2.95
C LYS A 72 2.01 10.36 -1.85
N VAL A 73 1.07 9.44 -2.00
CA VAL A 73 -0.09 9.29 -1.11
C VAL A 73 0.34 9.03 0.34
N SER A 74 -0.18 9.81 1.28
CA SER A 74 0.04 9.56 2.71
C SER A 74 -0.75 8.34 3.21
N PRO A 75 -0.23 7.59 4.21
CA PRO A 75 -0.86 6.37 4.71
C PRO A 75 -2.36 6.50 5.02
N VAL A 76 -2.76 7.59 5.67
CA VAL A 76 -4.16 7.85 6.05
C VAL A 76 -5.17 7.76 4.89
N HIS A 77 -4.74 7.99 3.65
CA HIS A 77 -5.61 8.00 2.47
C HIS A 77 -5.68 6.67 1.73
N ILE A 78 -4.89 5.66 2.13
CA ILE A 78 -4.74 4.43 1.35
C ILE A 78 -6.04 3.64 1.30
N ASN A 79 -6.74 3.50 2.42
CA ASN A 79 -7.98 2.72 2.46
C ASN A 79 -9.09 3.35 1.61
N ASP A 80 -9.22 4.69 1.68
CA ASP A 80 -10.19 5.42 0.87
C ASP A 80 -9.88 5.27 -0.63
N LEU A 81 -8.61 5.40 -1.01
CA LEU A 81 -8.20 5.24 -2.40
C LEU A 81 -8.35 3.81 -2.93
N VAL A 82 -8.10 2.79 -2.10
CA VAL A 82 -8.36 1.39 -2.50
C VAL A 82 -9.84 1.20 -2.77
N LYS A 83 -10.70 1.66 -1.85
CA LYS A 83 -12.15 1.58 -2.01
C LYS A 83 -12.61 2.26 -3.30
N ASP A 84 -12.22 3.52 -3.50
CA ASP A 84 -12.54 4.29 -4.70
C ASP A 84 -12.00 3.65 -5.99
N TYR A 85 -10.85 2.99 -5.93
CA TYR A 85 -10.22 2.36 -7.08
C TYR A 85 -10.96 1.09 -7.49
N ILE A 86 -11.34 0.25 -6.52
CA ILE A 86 -12.10 -0.98 -6.77
C ILE A 86 -13.53 -0.67 -7.22
N GLU A 87 -14.20 0.31 -6.60
CA GLU A 87 -15.54 0.75 -7.01
C GLU A 87 -15.60 1.32 -8.45
N LYS A 88 -14.46 1.72 -9.03
CA LYS A 88 -14.38 2.18 -10.44
C LYS A 88 -14.14 1.06 -11.44
N LEU A 89 -13.77 -0.13 -10.97
CA LEU A 89 -13.46 -1.28 -11.82
C LEU A 89 -14.65 -2.23 -11.99
N TYR A 90 -15.66 -2.13 -11.13
CA TYR A 90 -16.89 -2.93 -11.12
C TYR A 90 -18.13 -2.03 -11.20
#